data_AF-A0A7S3QTJ6-F1
#
_entry.id   AF-A0A7S3QTJ6-F1
#
_cell.length_a   1.000
_cell.length_b   1.000
_cell.length_c   1.000
_cell.angle_alpha   90.00
_cell.angle_beta   90.00
_cell.angle_gamma   90.00
#
_symmetry.space_group_name_H-M   'P 1'
#
loop_
_entity.id
_entity.type
_entity.pdbx_description
1 polymer ?
#
loop_
_entity_poly.entity_id
_entity_poly.type
_entity_poly.pdbx_seq_one_letter_code
_entity_poly.pdbx_strand_id
1 'polypeptide(L)'
;MAQQQSPATRPQNSAFRLSAATVATAATAAAAAAAAPSLPNNDEELLDWIESRIRRLTAQQKGANVALNYNFASEYFPDLGFFVAIDGAMRIPRNLPSAALTTFAPPGSFYQDNPVVDDLKATLEYDMTSFLSEPRWMDGLQQFLGVGYETGLSVLVDVRLLVPATGSSAPAGWSVLPVFEKAGPFVASGAYHLPLFKGVPSWHLIQEFQSKGDVDKVIEQQYKLGKLKLHEEYSSVLVRVVDHSQAGIQRRPATAMPIGKLRLPEYARVLPSKHLAAMQKEMRNKTYAQAKPPDVTAETWVENMNDCIIKVAGLELARDSEGESSEEGDDERRFLPSPKPPMAAAAAAAAAAGRGRGRLTPPHPARPPPNAAPPPGVLQGKAGRASPPAAAGVAQQPRPPPQAAEAGGGGRGGSLQSIPRSVGPGPGG
;
A
#
# COMPACT_ATOMS: atom_id res chain seq x y z
N MET A 1 -0.22 -29.20 60.10
CA MET A 1 0.34 -27.87 60.42
C MET A 1 1.64 -27.70 59.64
N ALA A 2 1.61 -27.04 58.48
CA ALA A 2 2.80 -26.71 57.71
C ALA A 2 2.61 -25.30 57.15
N GLN A 3 3.35 -24.35 57.69
CA GLN A 3 3.37 -22.94 57.28
C GLN A 3 4.19 -22.79 56.00
N GLN A 4 3.55 -22.38 54.91
CA GLN A 4 4.24 -21.89 53.71
C GLN A 4 4.42 -20.38 53.81
N GLN A 5 5.67 -19.95 53.88
CA GLN A 5 6.09 -18.55 53.88
C GLN A 5 6.05 -17.98 52.46
N SER A 6 5.44 -16.80 52.31
CA SER A 6 5.43 -16.00 51.08
C SER A 6 6.74 -15.21 50.94
N PRO A 7 7.35 -15.10 49.74
CA PRO A 7 8.50 -14.23 49.54
C PRO A 7 8.07 -12.78 49.25
N ALA A 8 8.70 -11.86 49.98
CA ALA A 8 8.50 -10.42 49.91
C ALA A 8 9.00 -9.82 48.59
N THR A 9 8.14 -9.00 47.97
CA THR A 9 8.41 -8.21 46.77
C THR A 9 9.29 -7.02 47.13
N ARG A 10 10.48 -6.91 46.54
CA ARG A 10 11.41 -5.78 46.72
C ARG A 10 11.09 -4.71 45.65
N PRO A 11 10.78 -3.46 46.02
CA PRO A 11 10.59 -2.40 45.03
C PRO A 11 11.94 -2.04 44.40
N GLN A 12 12.07 -2.20 43.09
CA GLN A 12 13.20 -1.69 42.34
C GLN A 12 13.04 -0.18 42.16
N ASN A 13 13.95 0.59 42.75
CA ASN A 13 14.14 2.00 42.45
C ASN A 13 14.70 2.15 41.03
N SER A 14 13.82 2.32 40.05
CA SER A 14 14.15 2.77 38.69
C SER A 14 14.43 4.27 38.70
N ALA A 15 15.62 4.63 39.19
CA ALA A 15 16.16 5.98 39.00
C ALA A 15 16.34 6.24 37.49
N PHE A 16 15.64 7.26 37.01
CA PHE A 16 15.73 7.85 35.67
C PHE A 16 17.20 8.05 35.24
N ARG A 17 17.73 7.13 34.42
CA ARG A 17 18.93 7.39 33.63
C ARG A 17 18.49 8.04 32.33
N LEU A 18 18.42 9.38 32.31
CA LEU A 18 18.40 10.14 31.07
C LEU A 18 19.64 9.76 30.25
N SER A 19 19.44 9.35 29.01
CA SER A 19 20.53 8.92 28.12
C SER A 19 21.45 10.11 27.81
N ALA A 20 22.77 9.86 27.74
CA ALA A 20 23.76 10.88 27.37
C ALA A 20 23.46 11.55 26.02
N ALA A 21 22.73 10.87 25.12
CA ALA A 21 22.24 11.43 23.86
C ALA A 21 21.24 12.58 24.06
N THR A 22 20.34 12.47 25.05
CA THR A 22 19.34 13.51 25.38
C THR A 22 20.00 14.75 25.99
N VAL A 23 21.03 14.54 26.82
CA VAL A 23 21.82 15.62 27.42
C VAL A 23 22.64 16.36 26.35
N ALA A 24 23.21 15.63 25.38
CA ALA A 24 23.92 16.22 24.25
C ALA A 24 23.00 17.05 23.34
N THR A 25 21.78 16.57 23.04
CA THR A 25 20.84 17.33 22.20
C THR A 25 20.35 18.60 22.90
N ALA A 26 20.03 18.52 24.19
CA ALA A 26 19.61 19.66 25.00
C ALA A 26 20.72 20.73 25.13
N ALA A 27 22.00 20.32 25.25
CA ALA A 27 23.13 21.24 25.30
C ALA A 27 23.35 22.00 23.97
N THR A 28 23.19 21.33 22.82
CA THR A 28 23.22 22.00 21.50
C THR A 28 22.02 22.93 21.29
N ALA A 29 20.82 22.56 21.75
CA ALA A 29 19.64 23.42 21.66
C ALA A 29 19.77 24.66 22.56
N ALA A 30 20.31 24.51 23.78
CA ALA A 30 20.59 25.61 24.69
C ALA A 30 21.69 26.54 24.18
N ALA A 31 22.76 26.01 23.56
CA ALA A 31 23.81 26.82 22.93
C ALA A 31 23.30 27.59 21.70
N ALA A 32 22.40 26.98 20.91
CA ALA A 32 21.73 27.66 19.80
C ALA A 32 20.74 28.75 20.27
N ALA A 33 20.05 28.53 21.39
CA ALA A 33 19.18 29.52 22.01
C ALA A 33 19.96 30.68 22.66
N ALA A 34 21.13 30.42 23.25
CA ALA A 34 22.01 31.43 23.81
C ALA A 34 22.72 32.29 22.74
N ALA A 35 22.82 31.78 21.50
CA ALA A 35 23.33 32.51 20.34
C ALA A 35 22.22 33.19 19.52
N ALA A 36 20.97 33.17 19.99
CA ALA A 36 19.88 33.86 19.30
C ALA A 36 20.14 35.38 19.37
N PRO A 37 20.25 36.07 18.21
CA PRO A 37 20.42 37.52 18.20
C PRO A 37 19.21 38.12 18.93
N SER A 38 19.49 38.89 19.99
CA SER A 38 18.46 39.65 20.71
C SER A 38 17.61 40.45 19.71
N LEU A 39 16.30 40.43 19.91
CA LEU A 39 15.36 41.18 19.08
C LEU A 39 15.71 42.68 19.15
N PRO A 40 15.70 43.40 18.01
CA PRO A 40 16.00 44.83 18.01
C PRO A 40 15.00 45.63 18.85
N ASN A 41 15.46 46.76 19.40
CA ASN A 41 14.70 47.54 20.39
C ASN A 41 13.82 48.64 19.77
N ASN A 42 13.87 48.84 18.45
CA ASN A 42 13.03 49.81 17.74
C ASN A 42 12.53 49.23 16.41
N ASP A 43 11.45 49.81 15.89
CA ASP A 43 10.74 49.30 14.72
C ASP A 43 11.59 49.35 13.44
N GLU A 44 12.47 50.35 13.31
CA GLU A 44 13.34 50.51 12.13
C GLU A 44 14.39 49.39 12.08
N GLU A 45 15.08 49.14 13.20
CA GLU A 45 16.01 48.03 13.33
C GLU A 45 15.30 46.66 13.26
N LEU A 46 14.06 46.56 13.72
CA LEU A 46 13.24 45.35 13.59
C LEU A 46 12.93 45.05 12.12
N LEU A 47 12.54 46.06 11.35
CA LEU A 47 12.30 45.92 9.90
C LEU A 47 13.57 45.54 9.16
N ASP A 48 14.70 46.19 9.45
CA ASP A 48 16.00 45.85 8.87
C ASP A 48 16.46 44.44 9.26
N TRP A 49 16.18 44.02 10.49
CA TRP A 49 16.46 42.66 10.95
C TRP A 49 15.58 41.62 10.26
N ILE A 50 14.27 41.89 10.11
CA ILE A 50 13.32 41.03 9.38
C ILE A 50 13.77 40.91 7.93
N GLU A 51 14.07 42.03 7.25
CA GLU A 51 14.50 42.02 5.86
C GLU A 51 15.84 41.29 5.71
N SER A 52 16.80 41.54 6.59
CA SER A 52 18.08 40.83 6.62
C SER A 52 17.90 39.34 6.86
N ARG A 53 16.95 38.94 7.72
CA ARG A 53 16.64 37.54 8.03
C ARG A 53 15.96 36.84 6.86
N ILE A 54 14.96 37.47 6.26
CA ILE A 54 14.30 36.99 5.04
C ILE A 54 15.33 36.86 3.92
N ARG A 55 16.14 37.89 3.64
CA ARG A 55 17.22 37.83 2.65
C ARG A 55 18.21 36.70 2.94
N ARG A 56 18.57 36.45 4.21
CA ARG A 56 19.46 35.33 4.57
C ARG A 56 18.82 33.97 4.32
N LEU A 57 17.55 33.80 4.70
CA LEU A 57 16.78 32.58 4.46
C LEU A 57 16.57 32.36 2.96
N THR A 58 16.21 33.40 2.21
CA THR A 58 16.08 33.37 0.75
C THR A 58 17.42 33.18 0.05
N ALA A 59 18.54 33.68 0.59
CA ALA A 59 19.88 33.47 0.04
C ALA A 59 20.38 32.04 0.32
N GLN A 60 20.11 31.49 1.50
CA GLN A 60 20.33 30.07 1.81
C GLN A 60 19.42 29.17 0.95
N GLN A 61 18.21 29.61 0.65
CA GLN A 61 17.27 28.95 -0.26
C GLN A 61 17.48 29.30 -1.75
N LYS A 62 18.39 30.20 -2.11
CA LYS A 62 18.59 30.63 -3.52
C LYS A 62 19.15 29.52 -4.40
N GLY A 63 19.65 28.43 -3.81
CA GLY A 63 19.96 27.16 -4.48
C GLY A 63 19.00 26.02 -4.17
N ALA A 64 18.06 26.23 -3.25
CA ALA A 64 17.07 25.26 -2.80
C ALA A 64 15.70 25.96 -2.77
N ASN A 65 15.05 26.05 -3.94
CA ASN A 65 13.60 26.15 -4.02
C ASN A 65 13.04 24.88 -3.37
N VAL A 66 13.05 24.82 -2.04
CA VAL A 66 12.43 23.75 -1.28
C VAL A 66 10.94 24.01 -1.40
N ALA A 67 10.33 23.40 -2.42
CA ALA A 67 8.90 23.42 -2.59
C ALA A 67 8.25 23.03 -1.26
N LEU A 68 7.25 23.81 -0.84
CA LEU A 68 6.49 23.53 0.37
C LEU A 68 5.98 22.08 0.28
N ASN A 69 6.31 21.24 1.27
CA ASN A 69 5.78 19.89 1.30
C ASN A 69 4.35 19.92 1.83
N TYR A 70 3.38 19.87 0.92
CA TYR A 70 1.96 19.90 1.24
C TYR A 70 1.48 18.72 2.08
N ASN A 71 2.26 17.64 2.22
CA ASN A 71 1.91 16.52 3.10
C ASN A 71 1.82 16.94 4.57
N PHE A 72 2.52 18.00 4.96
CA PHE A 72 2.49 18.54 6.32
C PHE A 72 1.48 19.69 6.50
N ALA A 73 0.59 19.91 5.52
CA ALA A 73 -0.37 21.01 5.57
C ALA A 73 -1.51 20.76 6.57
N SER A 74 -1.90 19.50 6.78
CA SER A 74 -2.94 19.10 7.74
C SER A 74 -2.57 17.76 8.37
N GLU A 75 -2.83 17.64 9.67
CA GLU A 75 -2.83 16.34 10.35
C GLU A 75 -3.98 15.47 9.83
N TYR A 76 -3.81 14.17 9.99
CA TYR A 76 -4.76 13.14 9.59
C TYR A 76 -5.96 13.08 10.54
N PHE A 77 -7.16 13.00 9.96
CA PHE A 77 -8.43 12.85 10.69
C PHE A 77 -9.09 11.50 10.33
N PRO A 78 -9.18 10.54 11.28
CA PRO A 78 -9.75 9.22 11.02
C PRO A 78 -11.17 9.24 10.44
N ASP A 79 -12.01 10.17 10.87
CA ASP A 79 -13.39 10.30 10.41
C ASP A 79 -13.49 10.68 8.93
N LEU A 80 -12.49 11.40 8.41
CA LEU A 80 -12.40 11.79 7.00
C LEU A 80 -11.61 10.79 6.16
N GLY A 81 -10.66 10.09 6.81
CA GLY A 81 -9.89 9.04 6.19
C GLY A 81 -8.90 9.53 5.14
N PHE A 82 -8.53 8.63 4.23
CA PHE A 82 -7.63 8.91 3.11
C PHE A 82 -8.14 8.23 1.84
N PHE A 83 -7.61 8.66 0.70
CA PHE A 83 -7.96 8.10 -0.61
C PHE A 83 -6.78 7.34 -1.19
N VAL A 84 -7.09 6.23 -1.87
CA VAL A 84 -6.11 5.44 -2.63
C VAL A 84 -6.62 5.25 -4.05
N ALA A 85 -5.75 5.39 -5.03
CA ALA A 85 -6.02 4.96 -6.40
C ALA A 85 -4.94 3.99 -6.87
N ILE A 86 -5.33 2.89 -7.49
CA ILE A 86 -4.41 2.00 -8.21
C ILE A 86 -4.56 2.32 -9.69
N ASP A 87 -3.66 3.15 -10.24
CA ASP A 87 -3.83 3.69 -11.60
C ASP A 87 -3.33 2.73 -12.69
N GLY A 88 -2.47 1.79 -12.34
CA GLY A 88 -1.94 0.82 -13.28
C GLY A 88 -0.82 -0.03 -12.71
N ALA A 89 -0.32 -0.95 -13.51
CA ALA A 89 0.86 -1.74 -13.19
C ALA A 89 1.81 -1.81 -14.37
N MET A 90 3.03 -2.29 -14.12
CA MET A 90 4.05 -2.46 -15.14
C MET A 90 4.65 -3.85 -15.08
N ARG A 91 4.97 -4.38 -16.26
CA ARG A 91 5.62 -5.68 -16.47
C ARG A 91 4.90 -6.82 -15.76
N ILE A 92 3.57 -6.81 -15.79
CA ILE A 92 2.76 -7.91 -15.26
C ILE A 92 3.04 -9.17 -16.08
N PRO A 93 3.37 -10.30 -15.41
CA PRO A 93 3.71 -11.52 -16.11
C PRO A 93 2.48 -12.12 -16.79
N ARG A 94 2.74 -12.81 -17.89
CA ARG A 94 1.73 -13.53 -18.70
C ARG A 94 0.76 -12.57 -19.39
N ASN A 95 0.34 -12.94 -20.60
CA ASN A 95 -0.61 -12.15 -21.39
C ASN A 95 -2.05 -12.46 -20.95
N LEU A 96 -2.34 -12.28 -19.66
CA LEU A 96 -3.68 -12.42 -19.09
C LEU A 96 -4.16 -11.06 -18.57
N PRO A 97 -5.47 -10.80 -18.58
CA PRO A 97 -6.03 -9.65 -17.87
C PRO A 97 -5.66 -9.68 -16.40
N SER A 98 -5.56 -8.51 -15.78
CA SER A 98 -5.26 -8.40 -14.36
C SER A 98 -6.10 -7.35 -13.67
N ALA A 99 -6.29 -7.51 -12.36
CA ALA A 99 -6.96 -6.59 -11.47
C ALA A 99 -6.14 -6.44 -10.17
N ALA A 100 -6.32 -5.32 -9.48
CA ALA A 100 -5.74 -5.08 -8.17
C ALA A 100 -6.80 -5.13 -7.08
N LEU A 101 -6.46 -5.79 -5.99
CA LEU A 101 -7.16 -5.75 -4.72
C LEU A 101 -6.40 -4.80 -3.78
N THR A 102 -7.12 -3.92 -3.12
CA THR A 102 -6.56 -2.93 -2.20
C THR A 102 -7.23 -3.06 -0.84
N THR A 103 -6.42 -3.15 0.20
CA THR A 103 -6.86 -3.16 1.60
C THR A 103 -5.80 -2.44 2.45
N PHE A 104 -6.01 -2.32 3.76
CA PHE A 104 -5.03 -1.74 4.66
C PHE A 104 -4.69 -2.68 5.83
N ALA A 105 -3.50 -2.46 6.40
CA ALA A 105 -2.96 -3.22 7.50
C ALA A 105 -2.20 -2.29 8.45
N PRO A 106 -2.42 -2.34 9.77
CA PRO A 106 -3.40 -3.18 10.50
C PRO A 106 -4.87 -2.72 10.30
N PRO A 107 -5.87 -3.61 10.43
CA PRO A 107 -5.79 -4.99 10.89
C PRO A 107 -5.40 -6.01 9.81
N GLY A 108 -5.49 -5.68 8.52
CA GLY A 108 -5.21 -6.64 7.43
C GLY A 108 -6.17 -7.82 7.41
N SER A 109 -7.45 -7.58 7.74
CA SER A 109 -8.46 -8.62 7.97
C SER A 109 -8.67 -9.57 6.80
N PHE A 110 -8.45 -9.11 5.57
CA PHE A 110 -8.54 -9.96 4.37
C PHE A 110 -7.54 -11.13 4.35
N TYR A 111 -6.43 -11.03 5.09
CA TYR A 111 -5.38 -12.05 5.13
C TYR A 111 -5.43 -12.93 6.39
N GLN A 112 -6.52 -12.87 7.15
CA GLN A 112 -6.78 -13.74 8.29
C GLN A 112 -7.44 -15.05 7.84
N ASP A 113 -7.50 -16.04 8.74
CA ASP A 113 -8.16 -17.32 8.47
C ASP A 113 -9.66 -17.14 8.15
N ASN A 114 -10.30 -16.12 8.73
CA ASN A 114 -11.66 -15.69 8.44
C ASN A 114 -11.61 -14.31 7.79
N PRO A 115 -11.50 -14.22 6.45
CA PRO A 115 -11.30 -12.95 5.78
C PRO A 115 -12.54 -12.05 5.92
N VAL A 116 -12.32 -10.82 6.39
CA VAL A 116 -13.33 -9.75 6.35
C VAL A 116 -13.04 -8.88 5.14
N VAL A 117 -14.08 -8.62 4.34
CA VAL A 117 -13.96 -7.97 3.02
C VAL A 117 -14.49 -6.54 2.99
N ASP A 118 -14.98 -6.02 4.12
CA ASP A 118 -15.60 -4.68 4.21
C ASP A 118 -14.65 -3.55 3.76
N ASP A 119 -13.36 -3.70 4.06
CA ASP A 119 -12.30 -2.76 3.70
C ASP A 119 -11.59 -3.12 2.39
N LEU A 120 -12.06 -4.15 1.68
CA LEU A 120 -11.44 -4.63 0.45
C LEU A 120 -12.04 -3.90 -0.75
N LYS A 121 -11.17 -3.40 -1.63
CA LYS A 121 -11.58 -2.77 -2.87
C LYS A 121 -10.91 -3.42 -4.05
N ALA A 122 -11.64 -3.52 -5.15
CA ALA A 122 -11.13 -4.04 -6.42
C ALA A 122 -11.09 -2.94 -7.47
N THR A 123 -10.21 -3.08 -8.45
CA THR A 123 -10.26 -2.34 -9.71
C THR A 123 -11.26 -3.01 -10.66
N LEU A 124 -12.23 -2.24 -11.15
CA LEU A 124 -13.36 -2.70 -11.97
C LEU A 124 -13.45 -1.98 -13.32
N GLU A 125 -12.71 -0.89 -13.51
CA GLU A 125 -12.69 -0.13 -14.76
C GLU A 125 -11.35 -0.28 -15.48
N TYR A 126 -11.37 -0.68 -16.75
CA TYR A 126 -10.17 -0.99 -17.52
C TYR A 126 -10.03 -0.09 -18.74
N ASP A 127 -8.83 0.43 -18.98
CA ASP A 127 -8.48 1.03 -20.26
C ASP A 127 -8.25 -0.08 -21.30
N MET A 128 -9.22 -0.26 -22.19
CA MET A 128 -9.18 -1.28 -23.25
C MET A 128 -8.03 -1.10 -24.25
N THR A 129 -7.42 0.08 -24.30
CA THR A 129 -6.25 0.37 -25.15
C THR A 129 -4.92 0.06 -24.47
N SER A 130 -4.92 -0.16 -23.15
CA SER A 130 -3.73 -0.52 -22.39
C SER A 130 -3.21 -1.91 -22.73
N PHE A 131 -1.92 -2.11 -22.53
CA PHE A 131 -1.25 -3.39 -22.73
C PHE A 131 -1.54 -4.34 -21.56
N LEU A 132 -1.68 -5.64 -21.81
CA LEU A 132 -1.87 -6.62 -20.73
C LEU A 132 -0.68 -6.67 -19.77
N SER A 133 0.54 -6.38 -20.24
CA SER A 133 1.74 -6.26 -19.39
C SER A 133 1.79 -4.95 -18.61
N GLU A 134 0.98 -3.96 -19.00
CA GLU A 134 0.91 -2.63 -18.39
C GLU A 134 -0.54 -2.18 -18.24
N PRO A 135 -1.33 -2.92 -17.44
CA PRO A 135 -2.74 -2.62 -17.28
C PRO A 135 -2.90 -1.21 -16.70
N ARG A 136 -3.91 -0.49 -17.19
CA ARG A 136 -4.33 0.78 -16.61
C ARG A 136 -5.76 0.64 -16.13
N TRP A 137 -5.96 0.97 -14.85
CA TRP A 137 -7.25 0.92 -14.21
C TRP A 137 -7.77 2.35 -14.00
N MET A 138 -9.07 2.54 -14.18
CA MET A 138 -9.70 3.87 -14.26
C MET A 138 -10.60 4.21 -13.06
N ASP A 139 -10.67 3.32 -12.07
CA ASP A 139 -11.49 3.45 -10.86
C ASP A 139 -11.27 4.76 -10.08
N GLY A 140 -10.08 5.37 -10.22
CA GLY A 140 -9.75 6.62 -9.56
C GLY A 140 -9.55 6.45 -8.05
N LEU A 141 -9.87 7.51 -7.31
CA LEU A 141 -9.62 7.59 -5.86
C LEU A 141 -10.75 6.91 -5.09
N GLN A 142 -10.41 5.91 -4.29
CA GLN A 142 -11.32 5.18 -3.41
C GLN A 142 -11.03 5.53 -1.94
N GLN A 143 -12.07 5.91 -1.18
CA GLN A 143 -11.94 6.44 0.18
C GLN A 143 -11.94 5.36 1.27
N PHE A 144 -10.96 5.36 2.17
CA PHE A 144 -10.92 4.51 3.36
C PHE A 144 -11.29 5.35 4.58
N LEU A 145 -12.48 5.09 5.15
CA LEU A 145 -13.08 5.87 6.24
C LEU A 145 -12.88 5.19 7.59
N GLY A 146 -12.84 5.97 8.67
CA GLY A 146 -12.81 5.44 10.04
C GLY A 146 -11.51 4.72 10.41
N VAL A 147 -10.46 4.82 9.59
CA VAL A 147 -9.20 4.14 9.83
C VAL A 147 -8.39 4.94 10.86
N GLY A 148 -8.10 4.35 12.01
CA GLY A 148 -7.30 4.98 13.06
C GLY A 148 -5.86 5.25 12.62
N TYR A 149 -5.26 6.31 13.15
CA TYR A 149 -3.83 6.55 12.96
C TYR A 149 -2.99 5.50 13.69
N GLU A 150 -2.14 4.79 12.96
CA GLU A 150 -1.10 3.92 13.50
C GLU A 150 0.18 4.10 12.68
N THR A 151 1.35 4.12 13.33
CA THR A 151 2.63 4.29 12.61
C THR A 151 2.93 3.12 11.66
N GLY A 152 2.38 1.94 11.95
CA GLY A 152 2.46 0.75 11.11
C GLY A 152 1.40 0.67 10.02
N LEU A 153 0.49 1.66 9.91
CA LEU A 153 -0.59 1.62 8.94
C LEU A 153 -0.03 1.71 7.51
N SER A 154 -0.45 0.75 6.69
CA SER A 154 -0.03 0.61 5.31
C SER A 154 -1.17 0.16 4.42
N VAL A 155 -1.13 0.57 3.15
CA VAL A 155 -1.98 0.04 2.09
C VAL A 155 -1.30 -1.19 1.51
N LEU A 156 -2.04 -2.29 1.42
CA LEU A 156 -1.64 -3.50 0.73
C LEU A 156 -2.31 -3.53 -0.64
N VAL A 157 -1.51 -3.82 -1.67
CA VAL A 157 -1.99 -3.96 -3.05
C VAL A 157 -1.66 -5.36 -3.54
N ASP A 158 -2.67 -6.18 -3.83
CA ASP A 158 -2.54 -7.55 -4.31
C ASP A 158 -3.03 -7.62 -5.75
N VAL A 159 -2.12 -7.89 -6.68
CA VAL A 159 -2.42 -7.95 -8.11
C VAL A 159 -2.68 -9.40 -8.51
N ARG A 160 -3.83 -9.62 -9.15
CA ARG A 160 -4.31 -10.93 -9.60
C ARG A 160 -4.36 -10.99 -11.12
N LEU A 161 -3.89 -12.09 -11.69
CA LEU A 161 -4.15 -12.47 -13.08
C LEU A 161 -5.51 -13.16 -13.14
N LEU A 162 -6.35 -12.74 -14.06
CA LEU A 162 -7.71 -13.23 -14.23
C LEU A 162 -7.80 -14.21 -15.38
N VAL A 163 -8.62 -15.24 -15.22
CA VAL A 163 -9.03 -16.16 -16.27
C VAL A 163 -10.56 -16.09 -16.37
N PRO A 164 -11.12 -15.10 -17.09
CA PRO A 164 -12.56 -14.84 -17.10
C PRO A 164 -13.38 -16.07 -17.53
N ALA A 165 -12.87 -16.84 -18.50
CA ALA A 165 -13.53 -18.05 -19.00
C ALA A 165 -13.81 -19.11 -17.92
N THR A 166 -12.99 -19.17 -16.86
CA THR A 166 -13.15 -20.12 -15.75
C THR A 166 -13.57 -19.45 -14.45
N GLY A 167 -13.69 -18.12 -14.42
CA GLY A 167 -13.91 -17.33 -13.20
C GLY A 167 -12.82 -17.57 -12.13
N SER A 168 -11.59 -17.89 -12.55
CA SER A 168 -10.48 -18.19 -11.64
C SER A 168 -9.39 -17.13 -11.73
N SER A 169 -8.56 -17.04 -10.70
CA SER A 169 -7.42 -16.14 -10.67
C SER A 169 -6.15 -16.79 -10.14
N ALA A 170 -5.01 -16.14 -10.42
CA ALA A 170 -3.72 -16.48 -9.86
C ALA A 170 -3.01 -15.21 -9.34
N PRO A 171 -2.22 -15.30 -8.26
CA PRO A 171 -1.44 -14.16 -7.78
C PRO A 171 -0.37 -13.77 -8.80
N ALA A 172 -0.38 -12.50 -9.24
CA ALA A 172 0.73 -11.91 -9.98
C ALA A 172 1.81 -11.43 -9.01
N GLY A 173 1.40 -10.89 -7.87
CA GLY A 173 2.29 -10.41 -6.81
C GLY A 173 1.60 -9.34 -5.98
N TRP A 174 2.30 -8.84 -4.97
CA TRP A 174 1.73 -7.86 -4.05
C TRP A 174 2.73 -6.77 -3.68
N SER A 175 2.25 -5.62 -3.21
CA SER A 175 3.08 -4.54 -2.68
C SER A 175 2.48 -3.92 -1.43
N VAL A 176 3.26 -3.06 -0.79
CA VAL A 176 2.85 -2.34 0.43
C VAL A 176 3.31 -0.89 0.39
N LEU A 177 2.49 0.02 0.88
CA LEU A 177 2.80 1.44 0.97
C LEU A 177 2.47 1.97 2.37
N PRO A 178 3.45 2.45 3.14
CA PRO A 178 3.16 3.16 4.39
C PRO A 178 2.24 4.36 4.13
N VAL A 179 1.17 4.51 4.91
CA VAL A 179 0.17 5.59 4.71
C VAL A 179 0.70 6.93 5.22
N PHE A 180 1.46 6.93 6.30
CA PHE A 180 1.89 8.14 6.99
C PHE A 180 3.36 8.48 6.76
N GLU A 181 3.67 9.77 6.78
CA GLU A 181 5.03 10.28 6.82
C GLU A 181 5.70 9.92 8.15
N LYS A 182 7.01 9.68 8.14
CA LYS A 182 7.76 9.31 9.36
C LYS A 182 7.76 10.39 10.44
N ALA A 183 7.44 11.62 10.07
CA ALA A 183 7.45 12.77 10.97
C ALA A 183 6.20 12.86 11.86
N GLY A 184 5.15 12.07 11.62
CA GLY A 184 3.95 12.09 12.46
C GLY A 184 2.67 11.69 11.74
N PRO A 185 1.50 12.12 12.25
CA PRO A 185 0.17 11.77 11.70
C PRO A 185 -0.18 12.58 10.45
N PHE A 186 0.70 12.52 9.45
CA PHE A 186 0.54 13.22 8.18
C PHE A 186 0.48 12.18 7.08
N VAL A 187 -0.60 12.16 6.29
CA VAL A 187 -0.69 11.22 5.16
C VAL A 187 0.43 11.54 4.18
N ALA A 188 1.19 10.51 3.80
CA ALA A 188 2.22 10.58 2.79
C ALA A 188 1.56 10.67 1.41
N SER A 189 0.94 11.82 1.12
CA SER A 189 0.25 12.06 -0.13
C SER A 189 1.25 12.09 -1.30
N GLY A 190 0.85 11.55 -2.44
CA GLY A 190 1.67 11.52 -3.64
C GLY A 190 1.36 10.39 -4.60
N ALA A 191 2.14 10.32 -5.67
CA ALA A 191 2.10 9.23 -6.65
C ALA A 191 3.36 8.38 -6.49
N TYR A 192 3.18 7.06 -6.43
CA TYR A 192 4.18 6.10 -6.03
C TYR A 192 4.36 5.02 -7.10
N HIS A 193 5.59 4.53 -7.20
CA HIS A 193 5.97 3.38 -8.01
C HIS A 193 6.48 2.27 -7.09
N LEU A 194 5.68 1.22 -6.90
CA LEU A 194 5.95 0.19 -5.90
C LEU A 194 6.38 -1.12 -6.57
N PRO A 195 7.46 -1.78 -6.13
CA PRO A 195 7.84 -3.09 -6.65
C PRO A 195 6.85 -4.16 -6.16
N LEU A 196 6.56 -5.15 -7.01
CA LEU A 196 5.78 -6.32 -6.60
C LEU A 196 6.68 -7.40 -6.01
N PHE A 197 6.24 -7.96 -4.89
CA PHE A 197 6.75 -9.16 -4.26
C PHE A 197 5.99 -10.39 -4.75
N LYS A 198 6.67 -11.53 -4.79
CA LYS A 198 6.10 -12.80 -5.25
C LYS A 198 5.09 -13.35 -4.24
N GLY A 199 3.99 -13.89 -4.73
CA GLY A 199 2.98 -14.60 -3.93
C GLY A 199 1.91 -13.65 -3.38
N VAL A 200 1.47 -13.92 -2.14
CA VAL A 200 0.51 -13.12 -1.39
C VAL A 200 1.14 -12.65 -0.06
N PRO A 201 0.70 -11.53 0.53
CA PRO A 201 1.15 -11.12 1.86
C PRO A 201 0.88 -12.21 2.89
N SER A 202 1.85 -12.51 3.77
CA SER A 202 1.62 -13.45 4.87
C SER A 202 1.05 -12.71 6.08
N TRP A 203 0.15 -13.37 6.80
CA TRP A 203 -0.43 -12.82 8.04
C TRP A 203 0.64 -12.43 9.08
N HIS A 204 1.68 -13.26 9.25
CA HIS A 204 2.78 -12.95 10.16
C HIS A 204 3.53 -11.67 9.79
N LEU A 205 3.69 -11.39 8.50
CA LEU A 205 4.33 -10.16 8.04
C LEU A 205 3.48 -8.93 8.37
N ILE A 206 2.15 -9.06 8.21
CA ILE A 206 1.18 -8.01 8.56
C ILE A 206 1.22 -7.72 10.07
N GLN A 207 1.30 -8.75 10.92
CA GLN A 207 1.47 -8.58 12.37
C GLN A 207 2.80 -7.89 12.74
N GLU A 208 3.86 -8.09 11.95
CA GLU A 208 5.12 -7.37 12.13
C GLU A 208 4.99 -5.87 11.83
N PHE A 209 4.14 -5.46 10.88
CA PHE A 209 3.86 -4.04 10.63
C PHE A 209 3.25 -3.37 11.86
N GLN A 210 2.24 -4.01 12.46
CA GLN A 210 1.59 -3.52 13.67
C GLN A 210 2.56 -3.42 14.85
N SER A 211 3.31 -4.51 15.11
CA SER A 211 4.16 -4.60 16.29
C SER A 211 5.39 -3.71 16.25
N LYS A 212 6.00 -3.50 15.07
CA LYS A 212 7.19 -2.65 14.93
C LYS A 212 6.86 -1.19 14.60
N GLY A 213 5.73 -0.93 13.97
CA GLY A 213 5.30 0.43 13.61
C GLY A 213 6.17 1.14 12.57
N ASP A 214 7.02 0.40 11.83
CA ASP A 214 7.88 0.91 10.75
C ASP A 214 7.91 -0.11 9.61
N VAL A 215 6.99 0.06 8.67
CA VAL A 215 6.74 -0.87 7.55
C VAL A 215 7.96 -0.98 6.64
N ASP A 216 8.65 0.13 6.37
CA ASP A 216 9.86 0.12 5.53
C ASP A 216 10.95 -0.78 6.13
N LYS A 217 11.23 -0.63 7.43
CA LYS A 217 12.24 -1.45 8.11
C LYS A 217 11.84 -2.93 8.18
N VAL A 218 10.55 -3.22 8.36
CA VAL A 218 10.05 -4.60 8.34
C VAL A 218 10.31 -5.23 6.97
N ILE A 219 9.93 -4.56 5.88
CA ILE A 219 10.15 -5.06 4.51
C ILE A 219 11.63 -5.23 4.21
N GLU A 220 12.47 -4.25 4.55
CA GLU A 220 13.92 -4.33 4.40
C GLU A 220 14.50 -5.54 5.13
N GLN A 221 14.09 -5.77 6.39
CA GLN A 221 14.56 -6.90 7.19
C GLN A 221 14.14 -8.24 6.56
N GLN A 222 12.87 -8.37 6.16
CA GLN A 222 12.32 -9.61 5.61
C GLN A 222 12.91 -9.94 4.24
N TYR A 223 13.22 -8.91 3.44
CA TYR A 223 13.97 -9.05 2.20
C TYR A 223 15.39 -9.54 2.45
N LYS A 224 16.13 -8.92 3.40
CA LYS A 224 17.48 -9.34 3.77
C LYS A 224 17.54 -10.77 4.32
N LEU A 225 16.49 -11.21 5.02
CA LEU A 225 16.35 -12.58 5.50
C LEU A 225 15.96 -13.59 4.41
N GLY A 226 15.68 -13.14 3.18
CA GLY A 226 15.25 -14.00 2.07
C GLY A 226 13.84 -14.57 2.20
N LYS A 227 13.07 -14.10 3.20
CA LYS A 227 11.67 -14.47 3.42
C LYS A 227 10.75 -13.76 2.42
N LEU A 228 11.14 -12.56 1.99
CA LEU A 228 10.46 -11.81 0.96
C LEU A 228 11.25 -11.86 -0.34
N LYS A 229 10.58 -12.19 -1.45
CA LYS A 229 11.19 -12.28 -2.78
C LYS A 229 10.52 -11.29 -3.72
N LEU A 230 11.33 -10.53 -4.44
CA LEU A 230 10.86 -9.67 -5.51
C LEU A 230 10.30 -10.51 -6.67
N HIS A 231 9.37 -9.94 -7.42
CA HIS A 231 8.84 -10.56 -8.62
C HIS A 231 9.94 -10.72 -9.68
N GLU A 232 9.99 -11.89 -10.33
CA GLU A 232 11.08 -12.29 -11.24
C GLU A 232 11.13 -11.43 -12.50
N GLU A 233 9.97 -10.94 -12.96
CA GLU A 233 9.84 -10.11 -14.15
C GLU A 233 10.00 -8.60 -13.88
N TYR A 234 10.42 -8.21 -12.67
CA TYR A 234 10.56 -6.80 -12.27
C TYR A 234 9.23 -6.04 -12.30
N SER A 235 8.15 -6.74 -11.97
CA SER A 235 6.79 -6.20 -11.99
C SER A 235 6.59 -5.18 -10.88
N SER A 236 5.74 -4.19 -11.15
CA SER A 236 5.49 -3.08 -10.22
C SER A 236 4.08 -2.53 -10.39
N VAL A 237 3.62 -1.76 -9.41
CA VAL A 237 2.30 -1.12 -9.39
C VAL A 237 2.43 0.39 -9.17
N LEU A 238 1.52 1.15 -9.78
CA LEU A 238 1.45 2.60 -9.71
C LEU A 238 0.27 2.99 -8.82
N VAL A 239 0.56 3.69 -7.73
CA VAL A 239 -0.41 3.98 -6.67
C VAL A 239 -0.42 5.47 -6.37
N ARG A 240 -1.59 6.04 -6.13
CA ARG A 240 -1.73 7.35 -5.49
C ARG A 240 -2.33 7.18 -4.11
N VAL A 241 -1.78 7.89 -3.15
CA VAL A 241 -2.38 8.08 -1.82
C VAL A 241 -2.58 9.57 -1.63
N VAL A 242 -3.73 9.97 -1.10
CA VAL A 242 -4.10 11.37 -0.95
C VAL A 242 -4.84 11.55 0.37
N ASP A 243 -4.40 12.53 1.16
CA ASP A 243 -5.13 13.01 2.31
C ASP A 243 -6.51 13.56 1.91
N HIS A 244 -7.51 13.46 2.79
CA HIS A 244 -8.84 13.98 2.49
C HIS A 244 -8.83 15.47 2.09
N SER A 245 -8.01 16.29 2.76
CA SER A 245 -7.87 17.72 2.45
C SER A 245 -7.30 18.01 1.05
N GLN A 246 -6.68 17.01 0.40
CA GLN A 246 -6.00 17.15 -0.88
C GLN A 246 -6.71 16.42 -2.04
N ALA A 247 -7.84 15.75 -1.80
CA ALA A 247 -8.53 14.92 -2.79
C ALA A 247 -8.85 15.66 -4.12
N GLY A 248 -8.99 16.99 -4.09
CA GLY A 248 -9.23 17.81 -5.27
C GLY A 248 -8.00 18.23 -6.08
N ILE A 249 -6.79 18.11 -5.50
CA ILE A 249 -5.52 18.60 -6.08
C ILE A 249 -4.92 17.55 -7.02
N GLN A 250 -4.86 16.30 -6.57
CA GLN A 250 -4.14 15.24 -7.28
C GLN A 250 -5.05 14.45 -8.22
N ARG A 251 -5.57 15.12 -9.26
CA ARG A 251 -6.55 14.52 -10.19
C ARG A 251 -5.93 13.59 -11.24
N ARG A 252 -4.67 13.81 -11.62
CA ARG A 252 -4.04 13.04 -12.70
C ARG A 252 -3.62 11.65 -12.20
N PRO A 253 -3.88 10.59 -12.98
CA PRO A 253 -3.42 9.25 -12.64
C PRO A 253 -1.89 9.18 -12.70
N ALA A 254 -1.27 8.33 -11.88
CA ALA A 254 0.16 8.10 -11.85
C ALA A 254 0.72 7.62 -13.20
N THR A 255 -0.09 6.93 -14.00
CA THR A 255 0.23 6.51 -15.38
C THR A 255 0.45 7.69 -16.34
N ALA A 256 -0.06 8.88 -16.02
CA ALA A 256 0.15 10.10 -16.82
C ALA A 256 1.41 10.88 -16.40
N MET A 257 2.10 10.47 -15.34
CA MET A 257 3.31 11.11 -14.86
C MET A 257 4.55 10.39 -15.39
N PRO A 258 5.67 11.10 -15.65
CA PRO A 258 6.93 10.42 -15.96
C PRO A 258 7.33 9.50 -14.81
N ILE A 259 7.57 8.21 -15.09
CA ILE A 259 7.82 7.18 -14.08
C ILE A 259 8.96 7.57 -13.13
N GLY A 260 10.05 8.15 -13.65
CA GLY A 260 11.18 8.61 -12.85
C GLY A 260 10.88 9.77 -11.89
N LYS A 261 9.67 10.35 -11.95
CA LYS A 261 9.19 11.39 -11.02
C LYS A 261 8.27 10.83 -9.93
N LEU A 262 7.87 9.56 -10.03
CA LEU A 262 7.07 8.90 -9.00
C LEU A 262 7.93 8.65 -7.75
N ARG A 263 7.31 8.74 -6.58
CA ARG A 263 7.98 8.45 -5.30
C ARG A 263 8.24 6.94 -5.21
N LEU A 264 9.38 6.59 -4.63
CA LEU A 264 9.68 5.24 -4.22
C LEU A 264 9.56 5.15 -2.68
N PRO A 265 9.04 4.06 -2.12
CA PRO A 265 9.05 3.84 -0.68
C PRO A 265 10.50 3.68 -0.18
N GLU A 266 10.77 3.93 1.10
CA GLU A 266 12.16 3.92 1.57
C GLU A 266 12.80 2.53 1.48
N TYR A 267 12.02 1.47 1.71
CA TYR A 267 12.50 0.11 1.54
C TYR A 267 12.95 -0.19 0.09
N ALA A 268 12.49 0.57 -0.91
CA ALA A 268 12.95 0.38 -2.29
C ALA A 268 14.45 0.67 -2.44
N ARG A 269 15.03 1.50 -1.56
CA ARG A 269 16.46 1.88 -1.61
C ARG A 269 17.41 0.72 -1.36
N VAL A 270 16.96 -0.31 -0.65
CA VAL A 270 17.77 -1.52 -0.39
C VAL A 270 17.62 -2.59 -1.47
N LEU A 271 16.71 -2.38 -2.42
CA LEU A 271 16.50 -3.32 -3.51
C LEU A 271 17.62 -3.19 -4.55
N PRO A 272 17.92 -4.25 -5.32
CA PRO A 272 18.94 -4.20 -6.34
C PRO A 272 18.66 -3.09 -7.36
N SER A 273 19.63 -2.24 -7.66
CA SER A 273 19.49 -1.14 -8.64
C SER A 273 19.03 -1.62 -10.02
N LYS A 274 19.48 -2.83 -10.43
CA LYS A 274 19.00 -3.50 -11.65
C LYS A 274 17.48 -3.72 -11.63
N HIS A 275 16.92 -4.07 -10.47
CA HIS A 275 15.48 -4.29 -10.32
C HIS A 275 14.72 -2.97 -10.48
N LEU A 276 15.15 -1.91 -9.81
CA LEU A 276 14.56 -0.58 -9.91
C LEU A 276 14.62 -0.01 -11.35
N ALA A 277 15.76 -0.19 -12.02
CA ALA A 277 15.88 0.24 -13.42
C ALA A 277 15.01 -0.60 -14.36
N ALA A 278 14.82 -1.89 -14.08
CA ALA A 278 14.01 -2.77 -14.92
C ALA A 278 12.50 -2.53 -14.76
N MET A 279 12.01 -2.26 -13.53
CA MET A 279 10.60 -1.96 -13.28
C MET A 279 10.11 -0.68 -13.94
N GLN A 280 11.02 0.24 -14.29
CA GLN A 280 10.71 1.48 -15.00
C GLN A 280 10.69 1.34 -16.53
N LYS A 281 11.08 0.18 -17.06
CA LYS A 281 11.09 -0.05 -18.50
C LYS A 281 9.73 -0.50 -18.98
N GLU A 282 9.24 0.22 -19.98
CA GLU A 282 7.99 -0.15 -20.65
C GLU A 282 8.12 -1.51 -21.36
N MET A 283 7.05 -2.30 -21.29
CA MET A 283 6.87 -3.54 -22.01
C MET A 283 5.55 -3.49 -22.76
N ARG A 284 5.62 -3.70 -24.08
CA ARG A 284 4.45 -3.73 -24.96
C ARG A 284 4.13 -5.17 -25.33
N ASN A 285 2.87 -5.54 -25.19
CA ASN A 285 2.33 -6.82 -25.64
C ASN A 285 0.95 -6.61 -26.31
N LYS A 286 0.05 -7.58 -26.21
CA LYS A 286 -1.33 -7.41 -26.69
C LYS A 286 -2.07 -6.42 -25.80
N THR A 287 -2.90 -5.57 -26.40
CA THR A 287 -3.82 -4.74 -25.62
C THR A 287 -5.00 -5.56 -25.11
N TYR A 288 -5.74 -5.02 -24.14
CA TYR A 288 -7.01 -5.60 -23.70
C TYR A 288 -7.97 -5.82 -24.88
N ALA A 289 -8.17 -4.81 -25.74
CA ALA A 289 -9.01 -4.91 -26.93
C ALA A 289 -8.58 -6.04 -27.89
N GLN A 290 -7.28 -6.34 -27.99
CA GLN A 290 -6.75 -7.42 -28.84
C GLN A 290 -6.80 -8.80 -28.18
N ALA A 291 -6.84 -8.86 -26.85
CA ALA A 291 -6.86 -10.11 -26.08
C ALA A 291 -8.28 -10.63 -25.82
N LYS A 292 -9.26 -9.74 -25.88
CA LYS A 292 -10.68 -10.06 -25.81
C LYS A 292 -11.05 -11.14 -26.85
N PRO A 293 -11.86 -12.15 -26.48
CA PRO A 293 -12.43 -13.09 -27.46
C PRO A 293 -13.21 -12.36 -28.57
N PRO A 294 -13.12 -12.84 -29.83
CA PRO A 294 -13.73 -12.15 -30.98
C PRO A 294 -15.27 -12.16 -30.95
N ASP A 295 -15.86 -13.12 -30.25
CA ASP A 295 -17.30 -13.36 -30.08
C ASP A 295 -17.93 -12.59 -28.91
N VAL A 296 -17.13 -11.92 -28.08
CA VAL A 296 -17.60 -11.21 -26.88
C VAL A 296 -17.44 -9.71 -27.08
N THR A 297 -18.41 -8.89 -26.66
CA THR A 297 -18.30 -7.42 -26.67
C THR A 297 -17.29 -6.93 -25.63
N ALA A 298 -16.83 -5.69 -25.74
CA ALA A 298 -15.85 -5.17 -24.77
C ALA A 298 -16.47 -5.08 -23.36
N GLU A 299 -17.72 -4.66 -23.31
CA GLU A 299 -18.54 -4.49 -22.11
C GLU A 299 -18.73 -5.83 -21.39
N THR A 300 -19.22 -6.85 -22.11
CA THR A 300 -19.42 -8.20 -21.52
C THR A 300 -18.11 -8.84 -21.07
N TRP A 301 -17.00 -8.56 -21.76
CA TRP A 301 -15.70 -9.08 -21.31
C TRP A 301 -15.22 -8.38 -20.03
N VAL A 302 -15.46 -7.07 -19.89
CA VAL A 302 -15.20 -6.32 -18.65
C VAL A 302 -16.09 -6.83 -17.51
N GLU A 303 -17.37 -7.06 -17.76
CA GLU A 303 -18.28 -7.69 -16.79
C GLU A 303 -17.74 -9.05 -16.33
N ASN A 304 -17.34 -9.92 -17.27
CA ASN A 304 -16.74 -11.22 -16.93
C ASN A 304 -15.43 -11.10 -16.11
N MET A 305 -14.62 -10.07 -16.36
CA MET A 305 -13.42 -9.79 -15.55
C MET A 305 -13.81 -9.34 -14.14
N ASN A 306 -14.81 -8.47 -14.03
CA ASN A 306 -15.32 -7.95 -12.77
C ASN A 306 -15.94 -9.07 -11.91
N ASP A 307 -16.77 -9.91 -12.50
CA ASP A 307 -17.34 -11.08 -11.83
C ASP A 307 -16.24 -12.02 -11.34
N CYS A 308 -15.21 -12.24 -12.16
CA CYS A 308 -14.06 -13.05 -11.77
C CYS A 308 -13.32 -12.50 -10.54
N ILE A 309 -13.07 -11.19 -10.48
CA ILE A 309 -12.34 -10.61 -9.34
C ILE A 309 -13.23 -10.49 -8.10
N ILE A 310 -14.52 -10.15 -8.24
CA ILE A 310 -15.49 -10.09 -7.15
C ILE A 310 -15.64 -11.46 -6.48
N LYS A 311 -15.77 -12.52 -7.29
CA LYS A 311 -15.84 -13.90 -6.81
C LYS A 311 -14.59 -14.30 -6.02
N VAL A 312 -13.41 -14.03 -6.58
CA VAL A 312 -12.12 -14.35 -5.96
C VAL A 312 -11.91 -13.57 -4.66
N ALA A 313 -12.38 -12.33 -4.62
CA ALA A 313 -12.28 -11.46 -3.47
C ALA A 313 -13.28 -11.83 -2.35
N GLY A 314 -14.24 -12.74 -2.62
CA GLY A 314 -15.30 -13.08 -1.67
C GLY A 314 -16.33 -11.96 -1.49
N LEU A 315 -16.40 -11.01 -2.43
CA LEU A 315 -17.28 -9.85 -2.38
C LEU A 315 -18.74 -10.17 -2.77
N GLU A 316 -19.02 -11.38 -3.28
CA GLU A 316 -20.38 -11.82 -3.63
C GLU A 316 -21.30 -11.89 -2.40
N LEU A 317 -20.79 -12.39 -1.27
CA LEU A 317 -21.56 -12.61 -0.04
C LEU A 317 -22.11 -11.33 0.59
N ALA A 318 -21.47 -10.19 0.32
CA ALA A 318 -21.92 -8.90 0.83
C ALA A 318 -23.20 -8.40 0.14
N ARG A 319 -23.44 -8.80 -1.12
CA ARG A 319 -24.59 -8.32 -1.89
C ARG A 319 -25.91 -8.98 -1.50
N ASP A 320 -25.87 -10.26 -1.14
CA ASP A 320 -27.09 -11.01 -0.84
C ASP A 320 -27.60 -10.76 0.60
N SER A 321 -26.74 -10.28 1.50
CA SER A 321 -27.11 -10.06 2.91
C SER A 321 -27.97 -8.80 3.16
N GLU A 322 -27.98 -7.83 2.24
CA GLU A 322 -28.74 -6.58 2.41
C GLU A 322 -30.18 -6.65 1.84
N GLY A 323 -30.51 -7.71 1.10
CA GLY A 323 -31.79 -7.83 0.38
C GLY A 323 -32.89 -8.65 1.06
N GLU A 324 -32.60 -9.36 2.15
CA GLU A 324 -33.56 -10.24 2.83
C GLU A 324 -34.06 -9.68 4.18
N SER A 325 -34.03 -8.36 4.40
CA SER A 325 -34.82 -7.77 5.48
C SER A 325 -36.29 -7.74 5.07
N SER A 326 -36.96 -8.84 5.36
CA SER A 326 -38.41 -9.05 5.29
C SER A 326 -39.22 -7.80 5.66
N GLU A 327 -39.79 -7.13 4.66
CA GLU A 327 -41.01 -6.31 4.78
C GLU A 327 -42.24 -7.21 5.03
N GLU A 328 -42.13 -8.15 5.97
CA GLU A 328 -43.25 -9.01 6.37
C GLU A 328 -43.67 -8.68 7.81
N GLY A 329 -44.65 -7.79 7.90
CA GLY A 329 -45.58 -7.76 9.02
C GLY A 329 -45.40 -6.62 10.02
N ASP A 330 -45.98 -5.46 9.72
CA ASP A 330 -46.59 -4.62 10.76
C ASP A 330 -47.63 -3.66 10.16
N ASP A 331 -48.59 -4.23 9.42
CA ASP A 331 -49.77 -3.51 8.91
C ASP A 331 -51.01 -3.89 9.75
N GLU A 332 -50.98 -3.58 11.05
CA GLU A 332 -52.21 -3.50 11.87
C GLU A 332 -51.99 -2.66 13.16
N ARG A 333 -51.68 -1.38 13.03
CA ARG A 333 -51.93 -0.41 14.12
C ARG A 333 -52.91 0.66 13.69
N ARG A 334 -54.16 0.36 14.04
CA ARG A 334 -55.33 1.24 14.13
C ARG A 334 -54.96 2.71 14.36
N PHE A 335 -55.46 3.54 13.45
CA PHE A 335 -55.72 4.95 13.64
C PHE A 335 -56.33 5.22 15.04
N LEU A 336 -55.55 5.87 15.91
CA LEU A 336 -56.10 6.63 17.03
C LEU A 336 -55.86 8.12 16.74
N PRO A 337 -56.89 8.98 16.90
CA PRO A 337 -56.77 10.40 16.63
C PRO A 337 -55.83 11.09 17.63
N SER A 338 -54.91 11.90 17.10
CA SER A 338 -53.95 12.71 17.87
C SER A 338 -54.65 13.71 18.79
N PRO A 339 -54.23 13.85 20.06
CA PRO A 339 -54.60 15.00 20.88
C PRO A 339 -53.72 16.22 20.54
N LYS A 340 -54.35 17.40 20.59
CA LYS A 340 -53.77 18.74 20.39
C LYS A 340 -52.48 18.99 21.21
N PRO A 341 -51.53 19.79 20.70
CA PRO A 341 -50.41 20.27 21.50
C PRO A 341 -50.83 21.50 22.33
N PRO A 342 -50.38 21.64 23.59
CA PRO A 342 -50.32 22.93 24.24
C PRO A 342 -48.97 23.62 23.99
N MET A 343 -49.05 24.94 23.83
CA MET A 343 -47.95 25.87 23.69
C MET A 343 -47.08 26.02 24.95
N ALA A 344 -45.82 26.37 24.69
CA ALA A 344 -44.93 27.27 25.45
C ALA A 344 -44.48 26.88 26.89
N ALA A 345 -43.16 26.77 27.09
CA ALA A 345 -42.33 27.82 27.73
C ALA A 345 -40.97 27.29 28.24
N ALA A 346 -39.91 27.99 27.85
CA ALA A 346 -38.73 28.44 28.60
C ALA A 346 -38.08 27.60 29.74
N ALA A 347 -36.75 27.44 29.56
CA ALA A 347 -35.65 27.79 30.48
C ALA A 347 -35.14 26.82 31.58
N ALA A 348 -33.80 26.79 31.62
CA ALA A 348 -32.88 26.72 32.76
C ALA A 348 -32.53 25.37 33.45
N ALA A 349 -31.29 24.96 33.18
CA ALA A 349 -30.18 24.74 34.12
C ALA A 349 -30.27 23.80 35.35
N ALA A 350 -29.19 23.00 35.45
CA ALA A 350 -28.44 22.59 36.65
C ALA A 350 -28.87 21.38 37.51
N ALA A 351 -27.98 20.37 37.48
CA ALA A 351 -27.42 19.59 38.59
C ALA A 351 -28.32 19.09 39.74
N ALA A 352 -28.35 17.76 39.94
CA ALA A 352 -27.66 17.07 41.05
C ALA A 352 -28.14 15.61 41.24
N ALA A 353 -27.16 14.73 41.47
CA ALA A 353 -27.14 13.56 42.35
C ALA A 353 -28.37 12.62 42.44
N GLY A 354 -28.17 11.36 42.03
CA GLY A 354 -29.06 10.25 42.37
C GLY A 354 -28.36 8.90 42.30
N ARG A 355 -28.02 8.34 43.47
CA ARG A 355 -27.42 7.03 43.68
C ARG A 355 -28.30 5.89 43.14
N GLY A 356 -27.69 4.89 42.50
CA GLY A 356 -28.35 3.63 42.17
C GLY A 356 -27.34 2.47 42.09
N ARG A 357 -27.23 1.72 43.19
CA ARG A 357 -26.46 0.47 43.26
C ARG A 357 -27.14 -0.61 42.42
N GLY A 358 -26.39 -1.21 41.48
CA GLY A 358 -26.77 -2.44 40.78
C GLY A 358 -25.57 -3.35 40.67
N ARG A 359 -25.42 -4.26 41.63
CA ARG A 359 -24.34 -5.23 41.75
C ARG A 359 -24.71 -6.44 40.89
N LEU A 360 -24.17 -6.56 39.69
CA LEU A 360 -24.25 -7.77 38.87
C LEU A 360 -22.99 -8.62 39.13
N THR A 361 -23.23 -9.82 39.65
CA THR A 361 -22.25 -10.89 39.83
C THR A 361 -21.82 -11.47 38.47
N PRO A 362 -20.54 -11.77 38.25
CA PRO A 362 -20.10 -12.48 37.06
C PRO A 362 -20.43 -13.98 37.15
N PRO A 363 -20.84 -14.65 36.05
CA PRO A 363 -20.98 -16.09 36.02
C PRO A 363 -19.62 -16.79 35.97
N HIS A 364 -19.53 -17.88 36.73
CA HIS A 364 -18.41 -18.83 36.78
C HIS A 364 -18.12 -19.44 35.40
N PRO A 365 -16.85 -19.67 35.02
CA PRO A 365 -16.52 -20.40 33.80
C PRO A 365 -16.80 -21.89 33.94
N ALA A 366 -17.46 -22.45 32.91
CA ALA A 366 -17.73 -23.87 32.76
C ALA A 366 -16.43 -24.67 32.58
N ARG A 367 -16.39 -25.82 33.25
CA ARG A 367 -15.32 -26.81 33.29
C ARG A 367 -15.29 -27.60 31.97
N PRO A 368 -14.12 -27.89 31.37
CA PRO A 368 -14.04 -28.74 30.18
C PRO A 368 -14.25 -30.22 30.54
N PRO A 369 -14.93 -31.01 29.68
CA PRO A 369 -15.03 -32.47 29.85
C PRO A 369 -13.72 -33.19 29.49
N PRO A 370 -13.43 -34.36 30.10
CA PRO A 370 -12.20 -35.10 29.91
C PRO A 370 -12.25 -36.06 28.69
N ASN A 371 -11.08 -36.28 28.09
CA ASN A 371 -10.62 -37.48 27.37
C ASN A 371 -11.66 -38.31 26.60
N ALA A 372 -11.66 -38.19 25.27
CA ALA A 372 -12.07 -39.27 24.38
C ALA A 372 -10.81 -39.84 23.69
N ALA A 373 -10.52 -41.11 23.98
CA ALA A 373 -9.48 -41.89 23.33
C ALA A 373 -9.86 -42.21 21.86
N PRO A 374 -8.88 -42.36 20.96
CA PRO A 374 -9.15 -42.76 19.58
C PRO A 374 -9.44 -44.27 19.46
N PRO A 375 -10.31 -44.70 18.53
CA PRO A 375 -10.56 -46.12 18.29
C PRO A 375 -9.40 -46.81 17.51
N PRO A 376 -9.22 -48.15 17.67
CA PRO A 376 -8.15 -48.91 17.04
C PRO A 376 -8.54 -49.60 15.73
N GLY A 377 -7.56 -49.77 14.83
CA GLY A 377 -7.56 -50.73 13.69
C GLY A 377 -8.45 -50.33 12.50
N VAL A 378 -8.11 -50.59 11.23
CA VAL A 378 -7.59 -51.83 10.66
C VAL A 378 -6.84 -51.56 9.34
N LEU A 379 -5.82 -52.40 9.12
CA LEU A 379 -4.91 -52.56 8.00
C LEU A 379 -5.56 -52.87 6.64
N GLN A 380 -4.96 -52.34 5.56
CA GLN A 380 -4.64 -52.97 4.25
C GLN A 380 -4.21 -51.81 3.32
N GLY A 381 -3.01 -51.73 2.74
CA GLY A 381 -2.20 -52.75 2.11
C GLY A 381 -2.13 -52.43 0.61
N LYS A 382 -1.06 -51.79 0.14
CA LYS A 382 -0.58 -51.94 -1.24
C LYS A 382 0.84 -51.42 -1.44
N ALA A 383 1.71 -52.38 -1.73
CA ALA A 383 3.07 -52.21 -2.22
C ALA A 383 3.09 -51.50 -3.57
N GLY A 384 4.12 -50.70 -3.84
CA GLY A 384 4.27 -50.06 -5.13
C GLY A 384 5.56 -49.26 -5.30
N ARG A 385 6.58 -49.96 -5.81
CA ARG A 385 7.72 -49.48 -6.61
C ARG A 385 8.89 -48.74 -5.96
N ALA A 386 9.99 -49.48 -5.95
CA ALA A 386 11.37 -49.07 -5.81
C ALA A 386 11.81 -48.05 -6.88
N SER A 387 12.60 -47.09 -6.43
CA SER A 387 13.45 -46.23 -7.24
C SER A 387 14.60 -47.03 -7.88
N PRO A 388 14.94 -46.82 -9.17
CA PRO A 388 16.19 -47.32 -9.72
C PRO A 388 17.39 -46.42 -9.35
N PRO A 389 18.61 -46.99 -9.37
CA PRO A 389 19.81 -46.35 -8.85
C PRO A 389 20.46 -45.35 -9.81
N ALA A 390 21.30 -44.51 -9.21
CA ALA A 390 22.19 -43.55 -9.85
C ALA A 390 23.05 -44.17 -10.96
N ALA A 391 23.05 -43.53 -12.13
CA ALA A 391 24.03 -43.76 -13.19
C ALA A 391 25.06 -42.62 -13.18
N ALA A 392 26.32 -43.03 -13.17
CA ALA A 392 27.50 -42.19 -13.17
C ALA A 392 27.77 -41.57 -14.56
N GLY A 393 28.30 -40.33 -14.53
CA GLY A 393 29.42 -39.88 -15.36
C GLY A 393 29.27 -39.82 -16.89
N VAL A 394 29.03 -38.61 -17.41
CA VAL A 394 29.69 -38.15 -18.66
C VAL A 394 30.09 -36.68 -18.48
N ALA A 395 31.41 -36.46 -18.43
CA ALA A 395 32.01 -35.13 -18.46
C ALA A 395 31.78 -34.48 -19.84
N GLN A 396 31.09 -33.35 -19.87
CA GLN A 396 31.05 -32.50 -21.07
C GLN A 396 32.39 -31.75 -21.19
N GLN A 397 33.10 -31.99 -22.29
CA GLN A 397 34.26 -31.19 -22.70
C GLN A 397 33.83 -29.73 -22.99
N PRO A 398 34.65 -28.73 -22.63
CA PRO A 398 34.42 -27.35 -23.02
C PRO A 398 34.64 -27.16 -24.52
N ARG A 399 33.69 -26.50 -25.19
CA ARG A 399 33.83 -26.08 -26.59
C ARG A 399 34.97 -25.05 -26.71
N PRO A 400 35.79 -25.11 -27.77
CA PRO A 400 36.77 -24.08 -28.05
C PRO A 400 36.11 -22.77 -28.53
N PRO A 401 36.73 -21.60 -28.30
CA PRO A 401 36.24 -20.31 -28.78
C PRO A 401 36.37 -20.18 -30.31
N PRO A 402 35.49 -19.41 -30.97
CA PRO A 402 35.57 -19.18 -32.40
C PRO A 402 36.84 -18.40 -32.78
N GLN A 403 37.55 -18.91 -33.78
CA GLN A 403 38.72 -18.29 -34.38
C GLN A 403 38.35 -16.98 -35.08
N ALA A 404 39.18 -15.97 -34.86
CA ALA A 404 39.17 -14.72 -35.61
C ALA A 404 39.58 -14.99 -37.07
N ALA A 405 38.73 -14.58 -38.00
CA ALA A 405 39.07 -14.54 -39.42
C ALA A 405 39.73 -13.19 -39.73
N GLU A 406 41.03 -13.24 -40.00
CA GLU A 406 41.79 -12.13 -40.57
C GLU A 406 41.53 -11.99 -42.08
N ALA A 407 41.41 -10.72 -42.47
CA ALA A 407 42.03 -10.05 -43.61
C ALA A 407 42.10 -10.72 -45.00
N GLY A 408 41.46 -10.05 -45.94
CA GLY A 408 41.81 -9.99 -47.36
C GLY A 408 40.63 -9.37 -48.12
N GLY A 409 40.72 -8.27 -48.87
CA GLY A 409 41.83 -7.52 -49.41
C GLY A 409 41.34 -6.93 -50.73
N GLY A 410 41.51 -5.62 -50.92
CA GLY A 410 41.53 -4.98 -52.24
C GLY A 410 40.19 -4.48 -52.79
N GLY A 411 40.19 -3.22 -53.25
CA GLY A 411 39.15 -2.75 -54.17
C GLY A 411 38.89 -1.26 -54.19
N ARG A 412 39.83 -0.52 -54.77
CA ARG A 412 39.71 0.82 -55.37
C ARG A 412 38.28 1.32 -55.68
N GLY A 413 38.08 2.62 -55.46
CA GLY A 413 37.50 3.48 -56.50
C GLY A 413 36.29 4.32 -56.10
N GLY A 414 36.51 5.63 -55.97
CA GLY A 414 35.73 6.57 -56.78
C GLY A 414 34.56 7.32 -56.13
N SER A 415 34.67 8.63 -56.28
CA SER A 415 33.58 9.60 -56.49
C SER A 415 32.89 10.24 -55.28
N LEU A 416 33.42 11.43 -54.94
CA LEU A 416 32.69 12.70 -54.91
C LEU A 416 31.19 12.64 -55.24
N GLN A 417 30.36 13.11 -54.30
CA GLN A 417 29.16 13.95 -54.52
C GLN A 417 28.62 14.39 -53.13
N SER A 418 28.90 15.62 -52.72
CA SER A 418 28.02 16.80 -52.85
C SER A 418 27.00 16.91 -51.71
N ILE A 419 27.33 17.81 -50.78
CA ILE A 419 26.49 18.33 -49.70
C ILE A 419 25.47 19.31 -50.30
N PRO A 420 24.15 19.16 -50.08
CA PRO A 420 23.23 20.27 -50.25
C PRO A 420 23.14 21.08 -48.95
N ARG A 421 23.63 22.33 -49.03
CA ARG A 421 23.33 23.42 -48.10
C ARG A 421 21.85 23.77 -48.22
N SER A 422 21.11 23.82 -47.11
CA SER A 422 19.83 24.52 -47.05
C SER A 422 20.03 25.95 -46.55
N VAL A 423 19.77 26.89 -47.45
CA VAL A 423 19.48 28.32 -47.25
C VAL A 423 17.99 28.44 -47.58
N GLY A 424 17.08 29.17 -46.94
CA GLY A 424 17.01 30.02 -45.75
C GLY A 424 15.51 30.36 -45.56
N PRO A 425 15.10 31.15 -44.55
CA PRO A 425 13.72 31.61 -44.42
C PRO A 425 13.50 32.92 -45.19
N GLY A 426 12.42 33.00 -45.97
CA GLY A 426 11.90 34.25 -46.53
C GLY A 426 10.71 34.76 -45.71
N PRO A 427 10.58 36.08 -45.47
CA PRO A 427 9.37 36.68 -44.93
C PRO A 427 8.50 37.28 -46.05
N GLY A 428 7.18 37.22 -45.88
CA GLY A 428 6.24 38.02 -46.67
C GLY A 428 4.81 37.50 -46.60
N GLY A 429 3.90 38.31 -46.04
CA GLY A 429 2.46 38.10 -46.02
C GLY A 429 1.82 38.55 -44.73
#